data_AF-A0A961G7A2-F1
#
_entry.id   AF-A0A961G7A2-F1
#
_cell.length_a   1.000
_cell.length_b   1.000
_cell.length_c   1.000
_cell.angle_alpha   90.00
_cell.angle_beta   90.00
_cell.angle_gamma   90.00
#
_symmetry.space_group_name_H-M   'P 1'
#
loop_
_entity.id
_entity.type
_entity.pdbx_description
1 polymer ?
#
loop_
_entity_poly.entity_id
_entity_poly.type
_entity_poly.pdbx_seq_one_letter_code
_entity_poly.pdbx_strand_id
1 'polypeptide(L)'
;YKLAKQPDVLMLLYLLGRDDLQAIVARLGYELDEDAIDRTVAYYDRRTSHGSTLSQMIHAWVFAHLDPDHSWALLRHALVADVEDAQGGTTAEGIHLGAMAGTVDLIQRCYTGLAVRGDVLVLDPALPAPIESVAFGIRFRGYTLDLTVTHDETRLVAKPNGHDEAIVVEIAGATHELAPGDTLVVPAV
;
A
#
# COMPACT_ATOMS: atom_id res chain seq x y z
N TYR A 1 -17.22 11.24 24.98
CA TYR A 1 -17.36 10.51 23.71
C TYR A 1 -15.96 10.32 23.14
N LYS A 2 -15.55 9.13 22.71
CA LYS A 2 -14.22 8.85 22.11
C LYS A 2 -14.41 8.50 20.62
N LEU A 3 -14.93 9.46 19.85
CA LEU A 3 -15.18 9.32 18.41
C LEU A 3 -14.19 10.16 17.64
N ALA A 4 -13.54 9.56 16.65
CA ALA A 4 -12.67 10.23 15.69
C ALA A 4 -13.41 10.38 14.34
N LYS A 5 -13.21 11.52 13.67
CA LYS A 5 -13.76 11.74 12.31
C LYS A 5 -13.10 10.84 11.27
N GLN A 6 -11.80 10.64 11.41
CA GLN A 6 -10.92 9.97 10.45
C GLN A 6 -9.70 9.38 11.21
N PRO A 7 -8.93 8.47 10.57
CA PRO A 7 -7.70 7.91 11.11
C PRO A 7 -6.74 8.99 11.64
N ASP A 8 -6.23 8.72 12.83
CA ASP A 8 -5.17 9.50 13.48
C ASP A 8 -4.00 8.54 13.79
N VAL A 9 -4.13 7.68 14.81
CA VAL A 9 -3.09 6.67 15.10
C VAL A 9 -2.88 5.69 13.95
N LEU A 10 -3.96 5.26 13.29
CA LEU A 10 -3.86 4.36 12.13
C LEU A 10 -3.19 5.03 10.92
N MET A 11 -3.11 6.35 10.90
CA MET A 11 -2.35 7.09 9.89
C MET A 11 -0.85 6.76 9.96
N LEU A 12 -0.33 6.42 11.14
CA LEU A 12 1.06 6.01 11.30
C LEU A 12 1.37 4.72 10.56
N LEU A 13 0.46 3.74 10.61
CA LEU A 13 0.61 2.47 9.88
C LEU A 13 0.63 2.69 8.37
N TYR A 14 -0.22 3.59 7.84
CA TYR A 14 -0.19 3.91 6.42
C TYR A 14 1.08 4.67 6.00
N LEU A 15 1.55 5.61 6.83
CA LEU A 15 2.70 6.47 6.45
C LEU A 15 4.04 5.75 6.59
N LEU A 16 4.17 4.88 7.59
CA LEU A 16 5.43 4.26 7.97
C LEU A 16 5.45 2.76 7.65
N GLY A 17 4.30 2.12 7.43
CA GLY A 17 4.22 0.67 7.42
C GLY A 17 4.36 0.06 8.82
N ARG A 18 4.15 -1.25 8.92
CA ARG A 18 4.24 -1.98 10.20
C ARG A 18 5.67 -2.03 10.71
N ASP A 19 6.57 -2.59 9.90
CA ASP A 19 7.97 -2.84 10.29
C ASP A 19 8.70 -1.56 10.73
N ASP A 20 8.58 -0.47 9.95
CA ASP A 20 9.30 0.76 10.29
C ASP A 20 8.67 1.44 11.52
N LEU A 21 7.34 1.35 11.70
CA LEU A 21 6.69 1.85 12.91
C LEU A 21 7.18 1.07 14.15
N GLN A 22 7.24 -0.26 14.08
CA GLN A 22 7.78 -1.09 15.15
C GLN A 22 9.25 -0.73 15.45
N ALA A 23 10.07 -0.59 14.41
CA ALA A 23 11.48 -0.20 14.57
C ALA A 23 11.65 1.18 15.22
N ILE A 24 10.80 2.15 14.85
CA ILE A 24 10.80 3.49 15.46
C ILE A 24 10.41 3.42 16.94
N VAL A 25 9.34 2.68 17.27
CA VAL A 25 8.85 2.53 18.65
C VAL A 25 9.88 1.77 19.53
N ALA A 26 10.50 0.73 18.99
CA ALA A 26 11.61 0.01 19.63
C ALA A 26 12.79 0.92 19.93
N ARG A 27 13.18 1.80 18.99
CA ARG A 27 14.26 2.77 19.20
C ARG A 27 13.94 3.80 20.29
N LEU A 28 12.66 4.06 20.56
CA LEU A 28 12.20 4.90 21.66
C LEU A 28 12.17 4.16 23.01
N GLY A 29 12.49 2.86 23.03
CA GLY A 29 12.52 2.03 24.24
C GLY A 29 11.18 1.38 24.59
N TYR A 30 10.24 1.30 23.63
CA TYR A 30 8.93 0.68 23.83
C TYR A 30 8.76 -0.54 22.93
N GLU A 31 7.88 -1.46 23.33
CA GLU A 31 7.53 -2.63 22.53
C GLU A 31 6.20 -2.41 21.80
N LEU A 32 6.17 -2.74 20.52
CA LEU A 32 4.97 -2.76 19.68
C LEU A 32 4.97 -4.06 18.90
N ASP A 33 4.45 -5.12 19.51
CA ASP A 33 4.27 -6.41 18.85
C ASP A 33 3.06 -6.40 17.92
N GLU A 34 2.91 -7.44 17.09
CA GLU A 34 1.76 -7.60 16.18
C GLU A 34 0.44 -7.57 16.95
N ASP A 35 0.38 -8.23 18.11
CA ASP A 35 -0.81 -8.24 18.95
C ASP A 35 -1.20 -6.82 19.41
N ALA A 36 -0.23 -5.95 19.71
CA ALA A 36 -0.48 -4.55 20.04
C ALA A 36 -0.94 -3.73 18.84
N ILE A 37 -0.39 -3.99 17.65
CA ILE A 37 -0.87 -3.36 16.41
C ILE A 37 -2.34 -3.75 16.18
N ASP A 38 -2.66 -5.04 16.24
CA ASP A 38 -4.01 -5.54 15.97
C ASP A 38 -5.03 -5.03 16.99
N ARG A 39 -4.68 -5.00 18.28
CA ARG A 39 -5.50 -4.35 19.31
C ARG A 39 -5.69 -2.86 19.04
N THR A 40 -4.66 -2.17 18.53
CA THR A 40 -4.73 -0.75 18.16
C THR A 40 -5.68 -0.54 16.99
N VAL A 41 -5.55 -1.33 15.92
CA VAL A 41 -6.46 -1.33 14.77
C VAL A 41 -7.90 -1.54 15.23
N ALA A 42 -8.17 -2.63 15.95
CA ALA A 42 -9.51 -2.94 16.45
C ALA A 42 -10.06 -1.90 17.44
N TYR A 43 -9.21 -1.17 18.14
CA TYR A 43 -9.62 -0.08 19.04
C TYR A 43 -10.08 1.15 18.26
N TYR A 44 -9.31 1.57 17.25
CA TYR A 44 -9.57 2.79 16.48
C TYR A 44 -10.64 2.59 15.39
N ASP A 45 -10.73 1.40 14.80
CA ASP A 45 -11.78 1.04 13.83
C ASP A 45 -13.18 1.26 14.43
N ARG A 46 -13.45 0.66 15.59
CA ARG A 46 -14.70 0.82 16.36
C ARG A 46 -15.01 2.26 16.81
N ARG A 47 -14.07 3.19 16.64
CA ARG A 47 -14.15 4.57 17.12
C ARG A 47 -14.03 5.60 16.01
N THR A 48 -13.94 5.17 14.76
CA THR A 48 -13.85 6.08 13.61
C THR A 48 -15.21 6.18 12.93
N SER A 49 -15.70 7.40 12.72
CA SER A 49 -17.02 7.64 12.11
C SER A 49 -17.00 7.64 10.59
N HIS A 50 -15.81 7.58 9.98
CA HIS A 50 -15.58 7.71 8.54
C HIS A 50 -16.22 8.97 7.93
N GLY A 51 -16.20 10.10 8.66
CA GLY A 51 -16.75 11.37 8.18
C GLY A 51 -15.88 12.06 7.11
N SER A 52 -15.02 11.30 6.44
CA SER A 52 -14.08 11.74 5.41
C SER A 52 -13.83 10.56 4.48
N THR A 53 -13.87 10.78 3.17
CA THR A 53 -13.59 9.72 2.18
C THR A 53 -12.16 9.16 2.36
N LEU A 54 -11.22 10.01 2.78
CA LEU A 54 -9.86 9.60 3.13
C LEU A 54 -9.82 8.57 4.27
N SER A 55 -10.82 8.56 5.15
CA SER A 55 -10.89 7.59 6.24
C SER A 55 -10.98 6.16 5.75
N GLN A 56 -11.80 5.92 4.73
CA GLN A 56 -11.96 4.59 4.13
C GLN A 56 -10.67 4.12 3.49
N MET A 57 -9.94 5.04 2.83
CA MET A 57 -8.67 4.75 2.19
C MET A 57 -7.61 4.23 3.15
N ILE A 58 -7.46 4.89 4.31
CA ILE A 58 -6.47 4.47 5.30
C ILE A 58 -6.88 3.16 5.97
N HIS A 59 -8.17 2.95 6.24
CA HIS A 59 -8.63 1.67 6.78
C HIS A 59 -8.42 0.54 5.77
N ALA A 60 -8.71 0.77 4.49
CA ALA A 60 -8.41 -0.21 3.44
C ALA A 60 -6.92 -0.58 3.47
N TRP A 61 -6.01 0.41 3.51
CA TRP A 61 -4.57 0.13 3.63
C TRP A 61 -4.25 -0.75 4.84
N VAL A 62 -4.76 -0.37 6.02
CA VAL A 62 -4.50 -1.08 7.28
C VAL A 62 -5.02 -2.51 7.26
N PHE A 63 -6.19 -2.72 6.65
CA PHE A 63 -6.81 -4.04 6.53
C PHE A 63 -6.22 -4.89 5.41
N ALA A 64 -5.44 -4.34 4.47
CA ALA A 64 -4.92 -5.10 3.32
C ALA A 64 -4.17 -6.38 3.72
N HIS A 65 -3.53 -6.38 4.89
CA HIS A 65 -2.81 -7.55 5.43
C HIS A 65 -3.59 -8.30 6.53
N LEU A 66 -4.61 -7.67 7.14
CA LEU A 66 -5.39 -8.26 8.25
C LEU A 66 -6.67 -8.93 7.79
N ASP A 67 -7.35 -8.29 6.85
CA ASP A 67 -8.63 -8.69 6.27
C ASP A 67 -8.67 -8.17 4.81
N PRO A 68 -8.05 -8.91 3.86
CA PRO A 68 -7.95 -8.48 2.47
C PRO A 68 -9.32 -8.25 1.81
N ASP A 69 -10.33 -9.04 2.19
CA ASP A 69 -11.69 -8.90 1.68
C ASP A 69 -12.34 -7.59 2.17
N HIS A 70 -12.14 -7.25 3.44
CA HIS A 70 -12.61 -5.97 3.98
C HIS A 70 -11.86 -4.78 3.37
N SER A 71 -10.54 -4.89 3.22
CA SER A 71 -9.73 -3.90 2.49
C SER A 71 -10.26 -3.64 1.09
N TRP A 72 -10.52 -4.72 0.34
CA TRP A 72 -11.09 -4.63 -1.00
C TRP A 72 -12.47 -3.96 -1.01
N ALA A 73 -13.34 -4.32 -0.07
CA ALA A 73 -14.65 -3.68 0.05
C ALA A 73 -14.55 -2.17 0.32
N LEU A 74 -13.65 -1.75 1.21
CA LEU A 74 -13.40 -0.34 1.51
C LEU A 74 -12.82 0.42 0.31
N LEU A 75 -11.86 -0.18 -0.42
CA LEU A 75 -11.33 0.41 -1.66
C LEU A 75 -12.44 0.60 -2.69
N ARG A 76 -13.30 -0.41 -2.93
CA ARG A 76 -14.40 -0.30 -3.89
C ARG A 76 -15.37 0.82 -3.52
N HIS A 77 -15.70 0.95 -2.24
CA HIS A 77 -16.56 2.03 -1.77
C HIS A 77 -15.91 3.40 -2.02
N ALA A 78 -14.63 3.56 -1.69
CA ALA A 78 -13.92 4.81 -1.94
C ALA A 78 -13.78 5.14 -3.44
N LEU A 79 -13.64 4.11 -4.30
CA LEU A 79 -13.53 4.25 -5.75
C LEU A 79 -14.79 4.81 -6.40
N VAL A 80 -15.97 4.40 -5.93
CA VAL A 80 -17.26 4.84 -6.49
C VAL A 80 -17.85 6.04 -5.79
N ALA A 81 -17.28 6.49 -4.66
CA ALA A 81 -17.86 7.50 -3.78
C ALA A 81 -18.27 8.80 -4.48
N ASP A 82 -17.43 9.33 -5.36
CA ASP A 82 -17.75 10.54 -6.14
C ASP A 82 -18.71 10.27 -7.29
N VAL A 83 -18.68 9.07 -7.86
CA VAL A 83 -19.58 8.70 -8.98
C VAL A 83 -21.00 8.51 -8.49
N GLU A 84 -21.18 7.97 -7.28
CA GLU A 84 -22.48 7.69 -6.67
C GLU A 84 -22.97 8.81 -5.74
N ASP A 85 -22.20 9.89 -5.57
CA ASP A 85 -22.44 10.96 -4.59
C ASP A 85 -22.72 10.40 -3.18
N ALA A 86 -21.89 9.45 -2.74
CA ALA A 86 -22.11 8.67 -1.53
C ALA A 86 -22.14 9.52 -0.24
N GLN A 87 -21.54 10.72 -0.25
CA GLN A 87 -21.58 11.66 0.87
C GLN A 87 -22.81 12.59 0.86
N GLY A 88 -23.64 12.54 -0.19
CA GLY A 88 -24.90 13.26 -0.27
C GLY A 88 -24.74 14.77 -0.43
N GLY A 89 -24.04 15.19 -1.49
CA GLY A 89 -24.06 16.59 -1.95
C GLY A 89 -22.71 17.29 -2.00
N THR A 90 -21.64 16.73 -1.42
CA THR A 90 -20.30 17.35 -1.46
C THR A 90 -19.61 17.19 -2.82
N THR A 91 -19.99 16.18 -3.62
CA THR A 91 -19.44 15.97 -4.96
C THR A 91 -19.73 17.16 -5.90
N ALA A 92 -20.90 17.79 -5.73
CA ALA A 92 -21.27 18.98 -6.50
C ALA A 92 -20.37 20.20 -6.19
N GLU A 93 -19.71 20.20 -5.03
CA GLU A 93 -18.75 21.23 -4.61
C GLU A 93 -17.33 20.93 -5.16
N GLY A 94 -17.09 19.71 -5.62
CA GLY A 94 -15.85 19.26 -6.25
C GLY A 94 -15.59 17.77 -6.03
N ILE A 95 -14.78 17.17 -6.91
CA ILE A 95 -14.30 15.80 -6.71
C ILE A 95 -13.38 15.71 -5.49
N HIS A 96 -13.43 14.59 -4.78
CA HIS A 96 -12.55 14.29 -3.66
C HIS A 96 -11.20 13.78 -4.18
N LEU A 97 -10.41 14.68 -4.80
CA LEU A 97 -9.16 14.34 -5.47
C LEU A 97 -8.19 13.53 -4.60
N GLY A 98 -8.12 13.81 -3.29
CA GLY A 98 -7.29 13.04 -2.36
C GLY A 98 -7.73 11.58 -2.22
N ALA A 99 -9.04 11.31 -2.24
CA ALA A 99 -9.56 9.95 -2.25
C ALA A 99 -9.27 9.26 -3.59
N MET A 100 -9.46 9.95 -4.72
CA MET A 100 -9.14 9.42 -6.05
C MET A 100 -7.64 9.09 -6.21
N ALA A 101 -6.76 9.94 -5.70
CA ALA A 101 -5.33 9.64 -5.68
C ALA A 101 -5.02 8.44 -4.77
N GLY A 102 -5.69 8.35 -3.62
CA GLY A 102 -5.57 7.24 -2.70
C GLY A 102 -5.99 5.89 -3.30
N THR A 103 -7.01 5.83 -4.15
CA THR A 103 -7.44 4.54 -4.75
C THR A 103 -6.38 4.00 -5.70
N VAL A 104 -5.73 4.86 -6.49
CA VAL A 104 -4.57 4.49 -7.30
C VAL A 104 -3.41 4.04 -6.41
N ASP A 105 -3.18 4.76 -5.32
CA ASP A 105 -2.14 4.46 -4.35
C ASP A 105 -2.27 3.09 -3.69
N LEU A 106 -3.49 2.68 -3.32
CA LEU A 106 -3.75 1.34 -2.79
C LEU A 106 -3.37 0.24 -3.78
N ILE A 107 -3.73 0.41 -5.05
CA ILE A 107 -3.35 -0.56 -6.09
C ILE A 107 -1.83 -0.58 -6.29
N GLN A 108 -1.18 0.59 -6.33
CA GLN A 108 0.22 0.70 -6.69
C GLN A 108 1.21 0.42 -5.56
N ARG A 109 0.89 0.80 -4.32
CA ARG A 109 1.78 0.67 -3.15
C ARG A 109 1.31 -0.36 -2.14
N CYS A 110 0.02 -0.39 -1.85
CA CYS A 110 -0.48 -1.28 -0.80
C CYS A 110 -0.47 -2.73 -1.26
N TYR A 111 -1.18 -3.08 -2.34
CA TYR A 111 -1.31 -4.48 -2.77
C TYR A 111 -0.09 -5.05 -3.48
N THR A 112 0.84 -4.23 -3.94
CA THR A 112 2.14 -4.70 -4.46
C THR A 112 3.23 -4.72 -3.37
N GLY A 113 2.96 -4.16 -2.20
CA GLY A 113 3.95 -3.88 -1.17
C GLY A 113 5.08 -2.95 -1.62
N LEU A 114 4.85 -2.12 -2.65
CA LEU A 114 5.88 -1.23 -3.20
C LEU A 114 6.33 -0.19 -2.17
N ALA A 115 7.59 -0.31 -1.75
CA ALA A 115 8.25 0.62 -0.85
C ALA A 115 9.71 0.86 -1.27
N VAL A 116 10.34 1.86 -0.66
CA VAL A 116 11.77 2.15 -0.81
C VAL A 116 12.40 2.15 0.57
N ARG A 117 13.31 1.20 0.82
CA ARG A 117 14.06 1.09 2.07
C ARG A 117 15.54 1.39 1.78
N GLY A 118 15.92 2.65 1.99
CA GLY A 118 17.26 3.14 1.64
C GLY A 118 17.52 3.07 0.14
N ASP A 119 18.38 2.14 -0.26
CA ASP A 119 18.83 1.95 -1.64
C ASP A 119 18.12 0.78 -2.35
N VAL A 120 17.18 0.14 -1.66
CA VAL A 120 16.47 -1.07 -2.09
C VAL A 120 15.04 -0.75 -2.51
N LEU A 121 14.63 -1.26 -3.67
CA LEU A 121 13.22 -1.30 -4.07
C LEU A 121 12.58 -2.53 -3.46
N VAL A 122 11.52 -2.36 -2.67
CA VAL A 122 10.85 -3.46 -1.96
C VAL A 122 9.49 -3.71 -2.60
N LEU A 123 9.15 -4.98 -2.79
CA LEU A 123 7.84 -5.48 -3.21
C LEU A 123 7.44 -6.61 -2.27
N ASP A 124 6.24 -6.52 -1.72
CA ASP A 124 5.63 -7.58 -0.91
C ASP A 124 4.18 -7.76 -1.38
N PRO A 125 3.99 -8.47 -2.51
CA PRO A 125 2.72 -8.47 -3.20
C PRO A 125 1.65 -9.29 -2.47
N ALA A 126 0.50 -8.67 -2.24
CA ALA A 126 -0.69 -9.25 -1.63
C ALA A 126 -1.93 -8.75 -2.38
N LEU A 127 -2.15 -9.28 -3.58
CA LEU A 127 -3.31 -8.91 -4.40
C LEU A 127 -4.62 -9.45 -3.78
N PRO A 128 -5.69 -8.64 -3.70
CA PRO A 128 -7.03 -9.15 -3.44
C PRO A 128 -7.47 -10.12 -4.52
N ALA A 129 -8.20 -11.18 -4.13
CA ALA A 129 -8.66 -12.23 -5.05
C ALA A 129 -9.37 -11.74 -6.34
N PRO A 130 -10.11 -10.61 -6.35
CA PRO A 130 -10.73 -10.10 -7.57
C PRO A 130 -9.77 -9.43 -8.57
N ILE A 131 -8.51 -9.18 -8.21
CA ILE A 131 -7.50 -8.57 -9.07
C ILE A 131 -6.58 -9.65 -9.63
N GLU A 132 -6.80 -10.05 -10.87
CA GLU A 132 -5.97 -11.07 -11.53
C GLU A 132 -4.53 -10.61 -11.77
N SER A 133 -4.34 -9.34 -12.11
CA SER A 133 -3.02 -8.75 -12.33
C SER A 133 -2.99 -7.24 -12.16
N VAL A 134 -1.83 -6.71 -11.79
CA VAL A 134 -1.51 -5.28 -11.75
C VAL A 134 -0.21 -5.05 -12.52
N ALA A 135 -0.20 -4.07 -13.43
CA ALA A 135 1.01 -3.70 -14.16
C ALA A 135 1.15 -2.18 -14.29
N PHE A 136 2.35 -1.66 -14.03
CA PHE A 136 2.69 -0.25 -14.20
C PHE A 136 4.20 -0.03 -14.26
N GLY A 137 4.60 1.16 -14.70
CA GLY A 137 5.99 1.58 -14.75
C GLY A 137 6.46 2.26 -13.46
N ILE A 138 7.68 1.97 -13.03
CA ILE A 138 8.34 2.58 -11.88
C ILE A 138 9.61 3.30 -12.35
N ARG A 139 9.83 4.51 -11.84
CA ARG A 139 11.11 5.21 -11.98
C ARG A 139 11.86 5.14 -10.65
N PHE A 140 12.97 4.42 -10.60
CA PHE A 140 13.75 4.24 -9.37
C PHE A 140 15.23 4.45 -9.68
N ARG A 141 15.89 5.41 -9.01
CA ARG A 141 17.35 5.66 -9.14
C ARG A 141 17.90 5.75 -10.57
N GLY A 142 17.14 6.33 -11.50
CA GLY A 142 17.55 6.42 -12.90
C GLY A 142 17.22 5.19 -13.76
N TYR A 143 16.63 4.15 -13.18
CA TYR A 143 16.06 2.99 -13.86
C TYR A 143 14.59 3.21 -14.18
N THR A 144 14.16 2.74 -15.35
CA THR A 144 12.75 2.62 -15.71
C THR A 144 12.42 1.15 -15.68
N LEU A 145 11.51 0.78 -14.79
CA LEU A 145 11.13 -0.60 -14.55
C LEU A 145 9.69 -0.80 -14.99
N ASP A 146 9.38 -1.92 -15.64
CA ASP A 146 8.00 -2.34 -15.84
C ASP A 146 7.69 -3.47 -14.85
N LEU A 147 6.79 -3.21 -13.91
CA LEU A 147 6.31 -4.18 -12.92
C LEU A 147 5.05 -4.87 -13.44
N THR A 148 4.94 -6.17 -13.19
CA THR A 148 3.70 -6.95 -13.32
C THR A 148 3.60 -7.89 -12.13
N VAL A 149 2.47 -7.86 -11.44
CA VAL A 149 2.17 -8.73 -10.29
C VAL A 149 0.92 -9.52 -10.63
N THR A 150 0.96 -10.82 -10.40
CA THR A 150 -0.20 -11.74 -10.43
C THR A 150 -0.27 -12.51 -9.12
N HIS A 151 -1.24 -13.41 -8.99
CA HIS A 151 -1.27 -14.36 -7.87
C HIS A 151 -0.20 -15.46 -7.94
N ASP A 152 0.44 -15.64 -9.11
CA ASP A 152 1.41 -16.72 -9.34
C ASP A 152 2.85 -16.22 -9.32
N GLU A 153 3.10 -14.97 -9.73
CA GLU A 153 4.44 -14.40 -9.82
C GLU A 153 4.47 -12.86 -9.74
N THR A 154 5.66 -12.37 -9.39
CA THR A 154 6.05 -10.97 -9.57
C THR A 154 7.16 -10.89 -10.62
N ARG A 155 6.92 -10.09 -11.64
CA ARG A 155 7.83 -9.87 -12.76
C ARG A 155 8.25 -8.41 -12.84
N LEU A 156 9.55 -8.16 -12.89
CA LEU A 156 10.13 -6.83 -12.98
C LEU A 156 11.12 -6.77 -14.15
N VAL A 157 10.91 -5.85 -15.09
CA VAL A 157 11.80 -5.65 -16.24
C VAL A 157 12.52 -4.33 -16.09
N ALA A 158 13.85 -4.34 -16.06
CA ALA A 158 14.63 -3.13 -16.14
C ALA A 158 14.89 -2.76 -17.60
N LYS A 159 14.44 -1.57 -18.03
CA LYS A 159 14.78 -1.08 -19.37
C LYS A 159 16.27 -0.74 -19.46
N PRO A 160 16.93 -0.98 -20.61
CA PRO A 160 18.26 -0.46 -20.84
C PRO A 160 18.29 1.05 -20.64
N ASN A 161 19.22 1.52 -19.82
CA ASN A 161 19.34 2.94 -19.46
C ASN A 161 20.77 3.48 -19.60
N GLY A 162 21.71 2.68 -20.13
CA GLY A 162 23.12 3.04 -20.30
C GLY A 162 23.94 3.03 -19.01
N HIS A 163 23.37 2.56 -17.90
CA HIS A 163 24.13 2.24 -16.68
C HIS A 163 24.66 0.81 -16.75
N ASP A 164 25.75 0.53 -16.03
CA ASP A 164 26.32 -0.82 -15.90
C ASP A 164 26.03 -1.46 -14.53
N GLU A 165 25.54 -0.67 -13.57
CA GLU A 165 25.29 -1.13 -12.19
C GLU A 165 23.91 -1.80 -12.07
N ALA A 166 23.79 -2.85 -11.27
CA ALA A 166 22.49 -3.44 -10.95
C ALA A 166 21.81 -2.69 -9.80
N ILE A 167 20.47 -2.67 -9.79
CA ILE A 167 19.73 -2.25 -8.60
C ILE A 167 19.45 -3.44 -7.70
N VAL A 168 19.34 -3.19 -6.40
CA VAL A 168 18.90 -4.18 -5.41
C VAL A 168 17.39 -4.10 -5.28
N VAL A 169 16.73 -5.24 -5.43
CA VAL A 169 15.29 -5.40 -5.30
C VAL A 169 15.00 -6.49 -4.27
N GLU A 170 14.12 -6.22 -3.33
CA GLU A 170 13.59 -7.21 -2.39
C GLU A 170 12.18 -7.59 -2.82
N ILE A 171 11.91 -8.89 -2.99
CA ILE A 171 10.59 -9.42 -3.35
C ILE A 171 10.23 -10.51 -2.34
N ALA A 172 9.12 -10.33 -1.61
CA ALA A 172 8.66 -11.27 -0.57
C ALA A 172 9.77 -11.62 0.44
N GLY A 173 10.55 -10.61 0.85
CA GLY A 173 11.67 -10.75 1.79
C GLY A 173 12.96 -11.35 1.21
N ALA A 174 12.99 -11.76 -0.06
CA ALA A 174 14.19 -12.25 -0.74
C ALA A 174 14.88 -11.13 -1.55
N THR A 175 16.19 -11.00 -1.38
CA THR A 175 16.99 -9.98 -2.09
C THR A 175 17.50 -10.50 -3.44
N HIS A 176 17.39 -9.64 -4.45
CA HIS A 176 17.80 -9.89 -5.83
C HIS A 176 18.58 -8.68 -6.39
N GLU A 177 19.45 -8.94 -7.34
CA GLU A 177 20.06 -7.90 -8.18
C GLU A 177 19.39 -7.90 -9.56
N LEU A 178 19.10 -6.71 -10.08
CA LEU A 178 18.49 -6.53 -11.39
C LEU A 178 19.34 -5.56 -12.21
N ALA A 179 20.05 -6.08 -13.21
CA ALA A 179 20.83 -5.28 -14.13
C ALA A 179 19.95 -4.61 -15.21
N PRO A 180 20.36 -3.46 -15.76
CA PRO A 180 19.63 -2.83 -16.86
C PRO A 180 19.54 -3.74 -18.09
N GLY A 181 18.32 -3.90 -18.62
CA GLY A 181 18.01 -4.82 -19.72
C GLY A 181 17.49 -6.19 -19.27
N ASP A 182 17.68 -6.54 -18.00
CA ASP A 182 17.29 -7.86 -17.49
C ASP A 182 15.82 -7.92 -17.04
N THR A 183 15.34 -9.14 -16.86
CA THR A 183 14.03 -9.46 -16.29
C THR A 183 14.23 -10.34 -15.06
N LEU A 184 13.64 -9.92 -13.94
CA LEU A 184 13.49 -10.72 -12.73
C LEU A 184 12.07 -11.28 -12.67
N VAL A 185 11.93 -12.58 -12.40
CA VAL A 185 10.65 -13.25 -12.14
C VAL A 185 10.79 -14.04 -10.85
N VAL A 186 9.89 -13.77 -9.90
CA VAL A 186 9.84 -14.44 -8.60
C VAL A 186 8.44 -15.03 -8.42
N PRO A 187 8.31 -16.36 -8.23
CA PRO A 187 7.02 -16.98 -7.92
C PRO A 187 6.42 -16.45 -6.61
N ALA A 188 5.10 -16.41 -6.51
CA ALA A 188 4.41 -16.12 -5.26
C ALA A 188 4.73 -17.20 -4.20
N VAL A 189 4.83 -16.77 -2.93
CA VAL A 189 5.16 -17.62 -1.77
C VAL A 189 3.89 -18.14 -1.09
#